data_AF-A0AAG5D3A6-F1
#
_entry.id   AF-A0AAG5D3A6-F1
#
_cell.length_a   1.000
_cell.length_b   1.000
_cell.length_c   1.000
_cell.angle_alpha   90.00
_cell.angle_beta   90.00
_cell.angle_gamma   90.00
#
_symmetry.space_group_name_H-M   'P 1'
#
loop_
_entity.id
_entity.type
_entity.pdbx_description
1 polymer ?
#
loop_
_entity_poly.entity_id
_entity_poly.type
_entity_poly.pdbx_seq_one_letter_code
_entity_poly.pdbx_strand_id
1 'polypeptide(L)'
;MDLSRINGALYEQAPLPPNLATQNMPLSATNFLFELDKTTQTIIDQIASARKIGLDGPVEIPQAGMRAEVPPTMSVAQLNRHRRQFLNYVKTHTNVSSDIKKIPAIFVQFLNTNTNNA
;
A
#
# COMPACT_ATOMS: atom_id res chain seq x y z
N MET A 1 -55.75 -4.85 -5.36
CA MET A 1 -54.42 -4.42 -5.83
C MET A 1 -54.58 -3.05 -6.44
N ASP A 2 -54.09 -2.02 -5.77
CA ASP A 2 -54.34 -0.62 -6.16
C ASP A 2 -53.23 -0.14 -7.11
N LEU A 3 -53.46 -0.29 -8.42
CA LEU A 3 -52.46 -0.01 -9.46
C LEU A 3 -52.02 1.47 -9.46
N SER A 4 -52.89 2.37 -8.99
CA SER A 4 -52.62 3.80 -8.90
C SER A 4 -51.41 4.11 -8.01
N ARG A 5 -51.30 3.41 -6.87
CA ARG A 5 -50.24 3.58 -5.87
C ARG A 5 -48.89 3.04 -6.35
N ILE A 6 -48.91 1.97 -7.14
CA ILE A 6 -47.70 1.38 -7.73
C ILE A 6 -47.14 2.30 -8.81
N ASN A 7 -48.02 2.90 -9.61
CA ASN A 7 -47.63 3.84 -10.66
C ASN A 7 -46.95 5.09 -10.09
N GLY A 8 -47.53 5.71 -9.05
CA GLY A 8 -46.93 6.85 -8.38
C GLY A 8 -45.55 6.54 -7.76
N ALA A 9 -45.39 5.37 -7.14
CA ALA A 9 -44.12 4.96 -6.55
C ALA A 9 -42.99 4.76 -7.59
N LEU A 10 -43.34 4.29 -8.80
CA LEU A 10 -42.36 4.03 -9.87
C LEU A 10 -41.89 5.30 -10.58
N TYR A 11 -42.79 6.26 -10.80
CA TYR A 11 -42.52 7.40 -11.68
C TYR A 11 -42.49 8.76 -10.97
N GLU A 12 -43.05 8.88 -9.77
CA GLU A 12 -43.13 10.15 -9.04
C GLU A 12 -42.13 10.21 -7.86
N GLN A 13 -41.38 9.14 -7.58
CA GLN A 13 -40.30 9.19 -6.58
C GLN A 13 -39.10 9.99 -7.08
N ALA A 14 -38.82 11.09 -6.38
CA ALA A 14 -37.55 11.81 -6.52
C ALA A 14 -36.36 10.85 -6.34
N PRO A 15 -35.28 10.97 -7.12
CA PRO A 15 -34.10 10.13 -6.99
C PRO A 15 -33.61 10.13 -5.54
N LEU A 16 -33.41 8.94 -4.97
CA LEU A 16 -32.82 8.81 -3.64
C LEU A 16 -31.49 9.58 -3.62
N PRO A 17 -31.22 10.39 -2.58
CA PRO A 17 -29.94 11.08 -2.47
C PRO A 17 -28.81 10.05 -2.59
N PRO A 18 -27.70 10.36 -3.30
CA PRO A 18 -26.66 9.41 -3.60
C PRO A 18 -26.23 8.68 -2.33
N ASN A 19 -26.43 7.36 -2.29
CA ASN A 19 -26.02 6.54 -1.15
C ASN A 19 -24.53 6.76 -0.91
N LEU A 20 -24.08 6.76 0.35
CA LEU A 20 -22.67 7.01 0.72
C LEU A 20 -21.67 6.09 -0.02
N ALA A 21 -22.11 4.93 -0.51
CA ALA A 21 -21.35 4.03 -1.37
C ALA A 21 -20.97 4.61 -2.76
N THR A 22 -21.67 5.66 -3.22
CA THR A 22 -21.39 6.40 -4.46
C THR A 22 -20.65 7.72 -4.23
N GLN A 23 -20.46 8.12 -2.97
CA GLN A 23 -19.53 9.19 -2.67
C GLN A 23 -18.11 8.62 -2.73
N ASN A 24 -17.36 8.99 -3.77
CA ASN A 24 -15.94 8.72 -3.85
C ASN A 24 -15.29 9.27 -2.57
N MET A 25 -14.86 8.37 -1.68
CA MET A 25 -14.11 8.68 -0.46
C MET A 25 -12.97 9.66 -0.81
N PRO A 26 -12.65 10.65 0.05
CA PRO A 26 -11.67 11.68 -0.27
C PRO A 26 -10.41 11.08 -0.90
N LEU A 27 -10.18 11.43 -2.18
CA LEU A 27 -9.17 10.86 -3.07
C LEU A 27 -7.76 10.85 -2.47
N SER A 28 -7.47 11.73 -1.52
CA SER A 28 -6.16 11.88 -0.89
C SER A 28 -5.72 10.66 -0.07
N ALA A 29 -6.63 10.01 0.67
CA ALA A 29 -6.27 8.84 1.49
C ALA A 29 -6.12 7.58 0.64
N THR A 30 -6.98 7.42 -0.37
CA THR A 30 -6.90 6.31 -1.34
C THR A 30 -5.62 6.38 -2.16
N ASN A 31 -5.21 7.58 -2.61
CA ASN A 31 -3.96 7.76 -3.34
C ASN A 31 -2.73 7.39 -2.50
N PHE A 32 -2.72 7.75 -1.21
CA PHE A 32 -1.61 7.38 -0.32
C PHE A 32 -1.45 5.87 -0.15
N LEU A 33 -2.54 5.14 0.14
CA LEU A 33 -2.48 3.70 0.34
C LEU A 33 -2.10 2.95 -0.94
N PHE A 34 -2.56 3.43 -2.08
CA PHE A 34 -2.17 2.89 -3.38
C PHE A 34 -0.67 3.11 -3.65
N GLU A 35 -0.19 4.34 -3.48
CA GLU A 35 1.23 4.66 -3.69
C GLU A 35 2.12 3.93 -2.67
N LEU A 36 1.65 3.73 -1.44
CA LEU A 36 2.31 2.90 -0.42
C LEU A 36 2.48 1.45 -0.87
N ASP A 37 1.37 0.82 -1.30
CA ASP A 37 1.37 -0.56 -1.75
C ASP A 37 2.29 -0.74 -2.97
N LYS A 38 2.17 0.16 -3.96
CA LYS A 38 2.96 0.16 -5.19
C LYS A 38 4.45 0.37 -4.94
N THR A 39 4.81 1.36 -4.12
CA THR A 39 6.21 1.69 -3.81
C THR A 39 6.89 0.55 -3.06
N THR A 40 6.22 -0.01 -2.05
CA THR A 40 6.78 -1.15 -1.28
C THR A 40 6.99 -2.39 -2.15
N GLN A 41 6.09 -2.66 -3.10
CA GLN A 41 6.25 -3.76 -4.05
C GLN A 41 7.45 -3.52 -4.98
N THR A 42 7.57 -2.31 -5.52
CA THR A 42 8.68 -1.92 -6.41
C THR A 42 10.04 -2.14 -5.75
N ILE A 43 10.17 -1.83 -4.46
CA ILE A 43 11.41 -2.03 -3.70
C ILE A 43 11.73 -3.54 -3.56
N ILE A 44 10.73 -4.38 -3.29
CA ILE A 44 10.94 -5.84 -3.22
C ILE A 44 11.38 -6.39 -4.57
N ASP A 45 10.78 -5.92 -5.65
CA ASP A 45 11.14 -6.36 -7.00
C ASP A 45 12.56 -5.95 -7.38
N GLN A 46 13.02 -4.76 -6.95
CA GLN A 46 14.41 -4.32 -7.10
C GLN A 46 15.38 -5.22 -6.34
N ILE A 47 15.09 -5.53 -5.08
CA ILE A 47 15.91 -6.45 -4.26
C ILE A 47 15.94 -7.85 -4.88
N ALA A 48 14.79 -8.37 -5.32
CA ALA A 48 14.70 -9.67 -5.97
C ALA A 48 15.47 -9.72 -7.30
N SER A 49 15.43 -8.64 -8.08
CA SER A 49 16.17 -8.52 -9.34
C SER A 49 17.68 -8.44 -9.12
N ALA A 50 18.13 -7.69 -8.11
CA ALA A 50 19.54 -7.62 -7.72
C ALA A 50 20.10 -9.02 -7.35
N ARG A 51 19.33 -9.83 -6.65
CA ARG A 51 19.74 -11.21 -6.32
C ARG A 51 19.79 -12.14 -7.52
N LYS A 52 18.88 -11.98 -8.49
CA LYS A 52 18.90 -12.79 -9.72
C LYS A 52 20.18 -12.60 -10.53
N ILE A 53 20.82 -11.43 -10.42
CA ILE A 53 22.10 -11.13 -11.08
C ILE A 53 23.32 -11.44 -10.19
N GLY A 54 23.13 -12.10 -9.04
CA GLY A 54 24.21 -12.50 -8.13
C GLY A 54 24.68 -11.39 -7.17
N LEU A 55 23.92 -10.31 -7.02
CA LEU A 55 24.22 -9.27 -6.03
C LEU A 55 23.60 -9.66 -4.68
N ASP A 56 24.40 -10.33 -3.86
CA ASP A 56 24.02 -10.80 -2.51
C ASP A 56 24.29 -9.76 -1.39
N GLY A 57 24.83 -8.60 -1.76
CA GLY A 57 25.14 -7.49 -0.85
C GLY A 57 24.02 -6.45 -0.72
N PRO A 58 24.30 -5.33 -0.03
CA PRO A 58 23.34 -4.23 0.11
C PRO A 58 22.87 -3.70 -1.25
N VAL A 59 21.56 -3.60 -1.45
CA VAL A 59 20.95 -3.15 -2.71
C VAL A 59 20.67 -1.67 -2.63
N GLU A 60 21.18 -0.87 -3.57
CA GLU A 60 20.85 0.56 -3.65
C GLU A 60 19.41 0.75 -4.08
N ILE A 61 18.65 1.52 -3.31
CA ILE A 61 17.27 1.90 -3.62
C ILE A 61 17.25 3.41 -3.95
N PRO A 62 17.33 3.81 -5.23
CA PRO A 62 17.42 5.23 -5.61
C PRO A 62 16.25 6.07 -5.12
N GLN A 63 15.05 5.47 -5.05
CA GLN A 63 13.84 6.13 -4.58
C GLN A 63 13.90 6.51 -3.10
N ALA A 64 14.69 5.78 -2.32
CA ALA A 64 14.86 5.98 -0.88
C ALA A 64 16.13 6.77 -0.55
N GLY A 65 17.07 6.92 -1.51
CA GLY A 65 18.39 7.50 -1.27
C GLY A 65 19.23 6.69 -0.28
N MET A 66 18.92 5.41 -0.08
CA MET A 66 19.56 4.54 0.90
C MET A 66 19.66 3.09 0.40
N ARG A 67 20.44 2.28 1.11
CA ARG A 67 20.69 0.86 0.80
C ARG A 67 19.79 -0.05 1.64
N ALA A 68 19.25 -1.07 0.99
CA ALA A 68 18.53 -2.16 1.63
C ALA A 68 19.54 -3.26 2.01
N GLU A 69 19.72 -3.47 3.31
CA GLU A 69 20.66 -4.42 3.91
C GLU A 69 19.95 -5.75 4.20
N VAL A 70 19.42 -6.36 3.14
CA VAL A 70 18.60 -7.56 3.26
C VAL A 70 19.48 -8.81 3.11
N PRO A 71 19.60 -9.68 4.12
CA PRO A 71 20.44 -10.88 4.06
C PRO A 71 20.09 -11.76 2.85
N PRO A 72 21.09 -12.30 2.11
CA PRO A 72 20.86 -13.09 0.90
C PRO A 72 20.06 -14.38 1.17
N THR A 73 20.12 -14.89 2.40
CA THR A 73 19.35 -16.05 2.87
C THR A 73 17.84 -15.81 2.93
N MET A 74 17.40 -14.55 3.02
CA MET A 74 15.98 -14.24 3.17
C MET A 74 15.25 -14.35 1.83
N SER A 75 14.28 -15.23 1.67
CA SER A 75 13.51 -15.39 0.44
C SER A 75 12.61 -14.19 0.08
N VAL A 76 12.18 -14.11 -1.20
CA VAL A 76 11.17 -13.14 -1.65
C VAL A 76 9.83 -13.32 -0.91
N ALA A 77 9.51 -14.54 -0.50
CA ALA A 77 8.32 -14.82 0.32
C ALA A 77 8.41 -14.15 1.70
N GLN A 78 9.58 -14.16 2.34
CA GLN A 78 9.82 -13.47 3.62
C GLN A 78 9.80 -11.95 3.45
N LEU A 79 10.37 -11.40 2.38
CA LEU A 79 10.23 -9.98 2.04
C LEU A 79 8.76 -9.54 1.92
N ASN A 80 7.94 -10.36 1.25
CA ASN A 80 6.50 -10.11 1.16
C ASN A 80 5.77 -10.24 2.51
N ARG A 81 6.25 -11.06 3.44
CA ARG A 81 5.72 -11.08 4.82
C ARG A 81 6.03 -9.77 5.54
N HIS A 82 7.26 -9.26 5.47
CA HIS A 82 7.62 -7.96 6.04
C HIS A 82 6.83 -6.82 5.40
N ARG A 83 6.56 -6.87 4.09
CA ARG A 83 5.65 -5.93 3.42
C ARG A 83 4.27 -5.91 4.04
N ARG A 84 3.65 -7.08 4.22
CA ARG A 84 2.33 -7.19 4.85
C ARG A 84 2.33 -6.64 6.27
N GLN A 85 3.38 -6.92 7.06
CA GLN A 85 3.55 -6.37 8.40
C GLN A 85 3.63 -4.84 8.37
N PHE A 86 4.42 -4.28 7.45
CA PHE A 86 4.55 -2.84 7.27
C PHE A 86 3.23 -2.19 6.86
N LEU A 87 2.51 -2.74 5.88
CA LEU A 87 1.20 -2.21 5.45
C LEU A 87 0.18 -2.21 6.60
N ASN A 88 0.16 -3.26 7.42
CA ASN A 88 -0.70 -3.30 8.61
C ASN A 88 -0.27 -2.28 9.68
N TYR A 89 1.03 -2.12 9.87
CA TYR A 89 1.59 -1.11 10.77
C TYR A 89 1.17 0.31 10.36
N VAL A 90 1.34 0.67 9.09
CA VAL A 90 0.95 2.00 8.57
C VAL A 90 -0.56 2.24 8.68
N LYS A 91 -1.39 1.22 8.44
CA LYS A 91 -2.85 1.32 8.59
C LYS A 91 -3.29 1.55 10.04
N THR A 92 -2.55 1.01 11.01
CA THR A 92 -2.88 1.12 12.45
C THR A 92 -2.23 2.34 13.10
N HIS A 93 -1.16 2.86 12.53
CA HIS A 93 -0.42 4.02 13.03
C HIS A 93 -0.55 5.19 12.05
N THR A 94 -1.55 6.04 12.26
CA THR A 94 -1.78 7.29 11.51
C THR A 94 -0.65 8.32 11.63
N ASN A 95 0.38 8.04 12.44
CA ASN A 95 1.59 8.86 12.58
C ASN A 95 2.67 8.58 11.51
N VAL A 96 2.52 7.56 10.68
CA VAL A 96 3.40 7.40 9.52
C VAL A 96 3.06 8.51 8.54
N SER A 97 3.99 9.46 8.38
CA SER A 97 3.84 10.64 7.52
C SER A 97 3.09 10.32 6.23
N SER A 98 1.99 11.04 5.98
CA SER A 98 1.18 10.93 4.76
C SER A 98 1.89 11.44 3.50
N ASP A 99 3.18 11.78 3.61
CA ASP A 99 4.04 12.18 2.50
C ASP A 99 4.47 10.97 1.68
N ILE A 100 3.90 10.83 0.48
CA ILE A 100 4.23 9.78 -0.48
C ILE A 100 5.74 9.70 -0.76
N LYS A 101 6.43 10.85 -0.76
CA LYS A 101 7.87 10.95 -1.01
C LYS A 101 8.75 10.25 0.04
N LYS A 102 8.23 10.07 1.27
CA LYS A 102 8.98 9.44 2.38
C LYS A 102 8.77 7.93 2.45
N ILE A 103 7.75 7.40 1.77
CA ILE A 103 7.42 5.98 1.78
C ILE A 103 8.64 5.09 1.46
N PRO A 104 9.44 5.35 0.41
CA PRO A 104 10.59 4.51 0.09
C PRO A 104 11.58 4.44 1.26
N ALA A 105 11.95 5.59 1.83
CA ALA A 105 12.91 5.68 2.93
C ALA A 105 12.42 4.96 4.19
N ILE A 106 11.16 5.19 4.58
CA ILE A 106 10.57 4.57 5.77
C ILE A 106 10.49 3.04 5.60
N PHE A 107 10.12 2.56 4.41
CA PHE A 107 10.04 1.11 4.17
C PHE A 107 11.42 0.45 4.17
N VAL A 108 12.44 1.05 3.54
CA VAL A 108 13.79 0.49 3.55
C VAL A 108 14.38 0.50 4.96
N GLN A 109 14.14 1.56 5.74
CA GLN A 109 14.51 1.59 7.16
C GLN A 109 13.82 0.47 7.94
N PHE A 110 12.51 0.27 7.74
CA PHE A 110 11.78 -0.83 8.36
C PHE A 110 12.36 -2.19 8.00
N LEU A 111 12.68 -2.42 6.72
CA LEU A 111 13.32 -3.66 6.27
C LEU A 111 14.66 -3.85 7.01
N ASN A 112 15.57 -2.88 6.94
CA ASN A 112 16.88 -2.99 7.58
C ASN A 112 16.78 -3.27 9.08
N THR A 113 15.85 -2.62 9.79
CA THR A 113 15.63 -2.89 11.23
C THR A 113 15.10 -4.29 11.49
N ASN A 114 14.18 -4.80 10.66
CA ASN A 114 13.59 -6.13 10.84
C ASN A 114 14.49 -7.26 10.33
N THR A 115 15.45 -6.96 9.45
CA THR A 115 16.39 -7.95 8.89
C THR A 115 17.72 -8.00 9.61
N ASN A 116 18.18 -6.89 10.20
CA ASN A 116 19.45 -6.85 10.97
C ASN A 116 19.31 -7.38 12.41
N ASN A 117 18.09 -7.54 12.93
CA ASN A 117 17.83 -8.11 14.25
C ASN A 117 17.48 -9.62 14.22
N ALA A 118 17.75 -10.31 13.10
CA ALA A 118 17.45 -11.73 12.90
C ALA A 118 18.73 -12.57 12.72
#